data_AF-A0A258AV80-F1
#
_entry.id   AF-A0A258AV80-F1
#
_cell.length_a   1.000
_cell.length_b   1.000
_cell.length_c   1.000
_cell.angle_alpha   90.00
_cell.angle_beta   90.00
_cell.angle_gamma   90.00
#
_symmetry.space_group_name_H-M   'P 1'
#
loop_
_entity.id
_entity.type
_entity.pdbx_description
1 polymer ?
#
loop_
_entity_poly.entity_id
_entity_poly.type
_entity_poly.pdbx_seq_one_letter_code
_entity_poly.pdbx_strand_id
1 'polypeptide(L)' 'MHAATLAELPVGTDAIVQAMPTGRSGLTRLREMGIVPGTRVRVTRRAPLGEPIEICVRGSHLSMRNHEAAFIAISPAVA' A
#
# COMPACT_ATOMS: atom_id res chain seq x y z
N MET A 1 -17.24 3.38 10.47
CA MET A 1 -16.33 4.05 9.51
C MET A 1 -15.36 2.98 9.00
N HIS A 2 -15.55 2.44 7.80
CA HIS A 2 -14.55 1.54 7.21
C HIS A 2 -13.38 2.41 6.74
N ALA A 3 -12.18 2.18 7.28
CA ALA A 3 -10.98 2.86 6.80
C ALA A 3 -10.60 2.26 5.44
N ALA A 4 -10.40 3.10 4.42
CA ALA A 4 -9.95 2.63 3.11
C ALA A 4 -8.56 2.00 3.24
N THR A 5 -8.37 0.84 2.59
CA THR A 5 -7.11 0.09 2.63
C THR A 5 -6.40 0.14 1.29
N LEU A 6 -5.09 -0.10 1.28
CA LEU A 6 -4.31 -0.17 0.05
C LEU A 6 -4.80 -1.29 -0.89
N ALA A 7 -5.36 -2.37 -0.33
CA ALA A 7 -5.94 -3.47 -1.10
C ALA A 7 -7.17 -3.05 -1.93
N GLU A 8 -7.85 -1.97 -1.57
CA GLU A 8 -9.05 -1.45 -2.26
C GLU A 8 -8.72 -0.32 -3.25
N LEU A 9 -7.49 0.20 -3.23
CA LEU A 9 -7.10 1.35 -4.04
C LEU A 9 -7.02 0.99 -5.54
N PRO A 10 -7.77 1.66 -6.43
CA PRO A 10 -7.74 1.34 -7.86
C PRO A 10 -6.37 1.59 -8.50
N VAL A 11 -6.04 0.81 -9.52
CA VAL A 11 -4.80 0.99 -10.31
C VAL A 11 -4.77 2.40 -10.92
N GLY A 12 -3.62 3.06 -10.86
CA GLY A 12 -3.43 4.44 -11.31
C GLY A 12 -3.73 5.49 -10.24
N THR A 13 -4.24 5.11 -9.07
CA THR A 13 -4.63 6.05 -8.02
C THR A 13 -3.50 6.28 -7.01
N ASP A 14 -3.32 7.53 -6.61
CA ASP A 14 -2.42 7.93 -5.53
C ASP A 14 -3.14 7.95 -4.18
N ALA A 15 -2.44 7.53 -3.13
CA ALA A 15 -2.89 7.63 -1.76
C ALA A 15 -1.72 7.92 -0.81
N ILE A 16 -2.06 8.37 0.39
CA ILE A 16 -1.10 8.55 1.49
C ILE A 16 -1.32 7.43 2.49
N VAL A 17 -0.25 6.74 2.88
CA VAL A 17 -0.28 5.75 3.96
C VAL A 17 -0.58 6.47 5.28
N GLN A 18 -1.64 6.07 5.95
CA GLN A 18 -2.06 6.63 7.24
C GLN A 18 -1.55 5.79 8.41
N ALA A 19 -1.72 4.47 8.32
CA ALA A 19 -1.32 3.55 9.38
C ALA A 19 -1.05 2.15 8.83
N MET A 20 -0.21 1.41 9.54
CA MET A 20 0.04 0.00 9.30
C MET A 20 0.41 -0.65 10.65
N PRO A 21 -0.11 -1.85 10.98
CA PRO A 21 0.18 -2.52 12.25
C PRO A 21 1.66 -2.92 12.37
N THR A 22 2.14 -3.00 13.60
CA THR A 22 3.49 -3.48 13.96
C THR A 22 3.45 -4.95 14.37
N GLY A 23 4.61 -5.63 14.37
CA GLY A 23 4.74 -7.01 14.86
C GLY A 23 4.36 -8.12 13.87
N ARG A 24 4.08 -7.78 12.60
CA ARG A 24 3.89 -8.76 11.51
C ARG A 24 5.11 -8.71 10.60
N SER A 25 5.82 -9.83 10.44
CA SER A 25 7.08 -9.92 9.69
C SER A 25 7.00 -9.33 8.28
N GLY A 26 5.93 -9.61 7.53
CA GLY A 26 5.70 -9.04 6.19
C GLY A 26 5.62 -7.51 6.20
N LEU A 27 4.84 -6.94 7.13
CA LEU A 27 4.67 -5.50 7.28
C LEU A 27 5.94 -4.82 7.82
N THR A 28 6.72 -5.50 8.67
CA THR A 28 8.02 -5.01 9.15
C THR A 28 8.97 -4.77 7.97
N ARG A 29 9.08 -5.74 7.06
CA ARG A 29 9.88 -5.57 5.84
C ARG A 29 9.39 -4.40 4.98
N LEU A 30 8.07 -4.25 4.83
CA LEU A 30 7.49 -3.12 4.08
C LEU A 30 7.88 -1.76 4.70
N ARG A 31 7.88 -1.65 6.04
CA ARG A 31 8.36 -0.45 6.75
C ARG A 31 9.83 -0.17 6.48
N GLU A 32 10.67 -1.20 6.56
CA GLU A 32 12.12 -1.08 6.28
C GLU A 32 12.39 -0.62 4.84
N MET A 33 11.53 -1.00 3.89
CA MET A 33 11.59 -0.54 2.51
C MET A 33 10.98 0.86 2.27
N GLY A 34 10.48 1.54 3.31
CA GLY A 34 10.00 2.92 3.23
C GLY A 34 8.48 3.09 3.14
N ILE A 35 7.71 2.02 3.29
CA ILE A 35 6.24 2.10 3.44
C ILE A 35 5.91 2.43 4.89
N VAL A 36 5.86 3.72 5.18
CA VAL A 36 5.58 4.28 6.51
C VAL A 36 4.45 5.32 6.42
N PRO A 37 3.77 5.64 7.53
CA PRO A 37 2.79 6.72 7.58
C PRO A 37 3.35 8.03 7.00
N GLY A 38 2.53 8.72 6.20
CA GLY A 38 2.90 9.93 5.47
C GLY A 38 3.55 9.67 4.10
N THR A 39 3.89 8.42 3.76
CA THR A 39 4.43 8.08 2.45
C THR A 39 3.33 8.09 1.39
N ARG A 40 3.58 8.81 0.29
CA ARG A 40 2.76 8.74 -0.93
C ARG A 40 3.06 7.45 -1.69
N VAL A 41 2.00 6.74 -2.04
CA VAL A 41 2.03 5.49 -2.79
C VAL A 41 1.07 5.55 -3.96
N ARG A 42 1.42 4.93 -5.08
CA ARG A 42 0.53 4.79 -6.24
C ARG A 42 0.43 3.33 -6.64
N VAL A 43 -0.78 2.81 -6.82
CA VAL A 43 -0.95 1.45 -7.37
C VAL A 43 -0.60 1.49 -8.85
N THR A 44 0.45 0.77 -9.25
CA THR A 44 0.90 0.74 -10.66
C THR A 44 0.28 -0.42 -11.41
N ARG A 45 0.10 -1.56 -10.74
CA ARG A 45 -0.39 -2.78 -11.37
C ARG A 45 -1.06 -3.69 -10.36
N ARG A 46 -1.99 -4.50 -10.83
CA ARG A 46 -2.49 -5.68 -10.11
C ARG A 46 -2.28 -6.89 -11.00
N ALA A 47 -1.89 -8.01 -10.40
CA ALA A 47 -1.77 -9.25 -11.16
C ALA A 47 -3.14 -9.68 -11.75
N PRO A 48 -3.15 -10.47 -12.83
CA PRO A 48 -4.39 -10.90 -13.49
C PRO A 48 -5.37 -11.63 -12.58
N LEU A 49 -4.87 -12.35 -11.57
CA LEU A 49 -5.66 -13.10 -10.59
C LEU A 49 -6.01 -12.28 -9.33
N GLY A 50 -5.78 -10.97 -9.36
CA GLY A 50 -6.08 -10.07 -8.24
C GLY A 50 -4.95 -9.90 -7.22
N GLU A 51 -3.94 -10.77 -7.20
CA GLU A 51 -2.73 -10.62 -6.36
C GLU A 51 -1.46 -11.19 -7.02
N PRO A 52 -0.25 -10.65 -6.71
CA PRO A 52 0.02 -9.51 -5.82
C PRO A 52 -0.35 -8.15 -6.44
N ILE A 53 -0.39 -7.12 -5.59
CA ILE A 53 -0.45 -5.73 -6.03
C ILE A 53 0.96 -5.15 -6.16
N GLU A 54 1.16 -4.29 -7.15
CA GLU A 54 2.38 -3.50 -7.30
C GLU A 54 2.06 -2.04 -7.03
N ILE A 55 2.91 -1.43 -6.21
CA ILE A 55 2.85 -0.01 -5.90
C ILE A 55 4.18 0.67 -6.25
N CYS A 56 4.12 1.94 -6.61
CA CYS A 56 5.28 2.82 -6.70
C CYS A 56 5.37 3.65 -5.42
N VAL A 57 6.56 3.63 -4.81
CA VAL A 57 6.90 4.35 -3.59
C VAL A 57 8.24 5.03 -3.80
N ARG A 58 8.27 6.36 -3.85
CA ARG A 58 9.50 7.17 -4.05
C ARG A 58 10.32 6.75 -5.28
N GLY A 59 9.66 6.33 -6.36
CA GLY A 59 10.32 5.87 -7.59
C GLY A 59 10.71 4.40 -7.61
N SER A 60 10.55 3.68 -6.51
CA SER A 60 10.76 2.23 -6.42
C SER A 60 9.45 1.46 -6.55
N HIS A 61 9.47 0.34 -7.26
CA HIS A 61 8.32 -0.55 -7.39
C HIS A 61 8.38 -1.66 -6.34
N LEU A 62 7.30 -1.81 -5.57
CA LEU A 62 7.17 -2.80 -4.52
C LEU A 62 5.95 -3.66 -4.81
N SER A 63 6.16 -4.98 -4.81
CA SER A 63 5.07 -5.96 -4.88
C SER A 63 4.75 -6.47 -3.49
N MET A 64 3.46 -6.53 -3.14
CA MET A 64 3.00 -7.11 -1.87
C MET A 64 1.73 -7.92 -2.08
N ARG A 65 1.46 -8.85 -1.16
CA ARG A 65 0.24 -9.68 -1.22
C ARG A 65 -0.99 -8.86 -0.82
N ASN A 66 -2.17 -9.26 -1.28
CA ASN A 66 -3.41 -8.56 -0.93
C ASN A 66 -3.65 -8.52 0.59
N HIS A 67 -3.30 -9.60 1.30
CA HIS A 67 -3.47 -9.63 2.75
C HIS A 67 -2.57 -8.63 3.47
N GLU A 68 -1.37 -8.32 2.95
CA GLU A 68 -0.50 -7.28 3.52
C GLU A 68 -1.08 -5.90 3.26
N ALA A 69 -1.53 -5.65 2.02
CA ALA A 69 -2.15 -4.40 1.62
C ALA A 69 -3.46 -4.09 2.39
N ALA A 70 -4.21 -5.12 2.79
CA ALA A 70 -5.43 -4.98 3.59
C ALA A 70 -5.17 -4.44 5.00
N PHE A 71 -3.93 -4.57 5.51
CA PHE A 71 -3.55 -3.99 6.80
C PHE A 71 -3.04 -2.54 6.70
N ILE A 72 -2.88 -2.01 5.49
CA ILE A 72 -2.35 -0.66 5.26
C ILE A 72 -3.52 0.30 5.08
N ALA A 73 -3.79 1.11 6.08
CA ALA A 73 -4.79 2.17 6.02
C ALA A 73 -4.25 3.34 5.18
N ILE A 74 -5.10 3.88 4.33
CA ILE A 74 -4.76 4.98 3.41
C ILE A 74 -5.76 6.13 3.49
N SER A 75 -5.33 7.30 3.03
CA SER A 75 -6.20 8.43 2.72
C SER A 75 -5.99 8.87 1.27
N PRO A 76 -6.98 9.52 0.63
CA PRO A 76 -6.80 10.15 -0.66
C PRO A 76 -5.61 11.11 -0.63
N ALA A 77 -4.74 11.04 -1.65
CA ALA A 77 -3.75 12.07 -1.87
C ALA A 77 -4.47 13.24 -2.57
N VAL A 78 -5.03 14.15 -1.78
CA VAL A 78 -5.58 15.41 -2.31
C VAL A 78 -4.41 16.20 -2.88
N ALA A 79 -4.57 16.68 -4.12
CA ALA A 79 -3.61 17.54 -4.80
C ALA A 79 -3.52 18.92 -4.15
#